data_AF-A0A512AGF9-F1
#
_entry.id   AF-A0A512AGF9-F1
#
_cell.length_a   1.000
_cell.length_b   1.000
_cell.length_c   1.000
_cell.angle_alpha   90.00
_cell.angle_beta   90.00
_cell.angle_gamma   90.00
#
_symmetry.space_group_name_H-M   'P 1'
#
loop_
_entity.id
_entity.type
_entity.pdbx_description
1 polymer ?
#
loop_
_entity_poly.entity_id
_entity_poly.type
_entity_poly.pdbx_seq_one_letter_code
_entity_poly.pdbx_strand_id
1 'polypeptide(L)'
;MLTLAVLFGILAGIYALWLRYQVAPITRDGKVRADLVPVAADVSGLVTEVRVRDNQIVKQGDVLFVIDRPRYQLALEQAEATLANQQAALAQAVREDRRNRAMPDVVAAEQTEQGGAKVDELRASIRLAAAARDLARFNLGRTVVRAPVAGTASNVSLQPGVYLTAGKSALALVYNQSMRVEGYFEETKLPAIRIGDPASVYLMGVRDEITGHVESIAGGVEDRERAGADGQLANVNPSFTWVRLAQRIPVRVAVDRIPPNVRMIPGQTATVIVHPRSDGREIHRSLPW
;
A
#
# COMPACT_ATOMS: atom_id res chain seq x y z
N MET A 1 -66.55 -9.83 -11.88
CA MET A 1 -65.85 -8.73 -12.58
C MET A 1 -64.95 -7.94 -11.63
N LEU A 2 -65.48 -7.33 -10.57
CA LEU A 2 -64.68 -6.54 -9.61
C LEU A 2 -63.56 -7.34 -8.92
N THR A 3 -63.84 -8.57 -8.49
CA THR A 3 -62.88 -9.46 -7.82
C THR A 3 -61.69 -9.85 -8.71
N LEU A 4 -61.94 -10.06 -10.00
CA LEU A 4 -60.92 -10.38 -11.00
C LEU A 4 -60.00 -9.19 -11.30
N ALA A 5 -60.56 -7.97 -11.35
CA ALA A 5 -59.79 -6.74 -11.54
C ALA A 5 -58.86 -6.45 -10.33
N VAL A 6 -59.35 -6.66 -9.11
CA VAL A 6 -58.54 -6.52 -7.89
C VAL A 6 -57.41 -7.56 -7.85
N LEU A 7 -57.71 -8.81 -8.19
CA LEU A 7 -56.70 -9.88 -8.24
C LEU A 7 -55.61 -9.57 -9.28
N PHE A 8 -56.00 -9.09 -10.47
CA PHE A 8 -55.06 -8.69 -11.51
C PHE A 8 -54.18 -7.50 -11.06
N GLY A 9 -54.76 -6.51 -10.38
CA GLY A 9 -54.01 -5.38 -9.82
C GLY A 9 -52.97 -5.81 -8.77
N ILE A 10 -53.33 -6.75 -7.89
CA ILE A 10 -52.40 -7.31 -6.90
C ILE A 10 -51.28 -8.10 -7.58
N LEU A 11 -51.61 -8.97 -8.55
CA LEU A 11 -50.63 -9.74 -9.31
C LEU A 11 -49.67 -8.84 -10.10
N ALA A 12 -50.19 -7.81 -10.76
CA ALA A 12 -49.38 -6.81 -11.45
C ALA A 12 -48.47 -6.05 -10.48
N GLY A 13 -48.98 -5.70 -9.29
CA GLY A 13 -48.20 -5.08 -8.23
C GLY A 13 -47.06 -5.96 -7.71
N ILE A 14 -47.35 -7.24 -7.42
CA ILE A 14 -46.36 -8.23 -7.00
C ILE A 14 -45.30 -8.43 -8.10
N TYR A 15 -45.72 -8.56 -9.35
CA TYR A 15 -44.82 -8.72 -10.49
C TYR A 15 -43.90 -7.51 -10.68
N ALA A 16 -44.45 -6.29 -10.59
CA ALA A 16 -43.67 -5.07 -10.66
C ALA A 16 -42.67 -4.93 -9.50
N LEU A 17 -43.08 -5.33 -8.28
CA LEU A 17 -42.20 -5.34 -7.11
C LEU A 17 -41.07 -6.36 -7.28
N TRP A 18 -41.38 -7.56 -7.77
CA TRP A 18 -40.42 -8.63 -8.03
C TRP A 18 -39.38 -8.22 -9.07
N LEU A 19 -39.82 -7.62 -10.18
CA LEU A 19 -38.94 -7.03 -11.18
C LEU A 19 -38.03 -5.97 -10.57
N ARG A 20 -38.55 -5.08 -9.71
CA ARG A 20 -37.71 -4.08 -9.03
C ARG A 20 -36.69 -4.73 -8.10
N TYR A 21 -37.06 -5.74 -7.33
CA TYR A 21 -36.14 -6.43 -6.43
C TYR A 21 -35.02 -7.18 -7.16
N GLN A 22 -35.33 -7.79 -8.31
CA GLN A 22 -34.33 -8.48 -9.11
C GLN A 22 -33.42 -7.52 -9.89
N VAL A 23 -33.95 -6.39 -10.35
CA VAL A 23 -33.25 -5.52 -11.30
C VAL A 23 -32.55 -4.33 -10.63
N ALA A 24 -33.02 -3.88 -9.46
CA ALA A 24 -32.38 -2.76 -8.77
C ALA A 24 -30.92 -3.14 -8.41
N PRO A 25 -29.93 -2.31 -8.78
CA PRO A 25 -28.54 -2.56 -8.46
C PRO A 25 -28.29 -2.22 -6.98
N ILE A 26 -28.77 -3.12 -6.13
CA ILE A 26 -28.55 -3.14 -4.68
C ILE A 26 -27.80 -4.41 -4.30
N THR A 27 -26.80 -4.25 -3.44
CA THR A 27 -26.15 -5.35 -2.74
C THR A 27 -26.05 -5.05 -1.25
N ARG A 28 -26.33 -6.05 -0.42
CA ARG A 28 -26.09 -6.02 1.03
C ARG A 28 -24.71 -6.56 1.41
N ASP A 29 -23.98 -7.08 0.42
CA ASP A 29 -22.62 -7.58 0.59
C ASP A 29 -21.66 -6.52 0.07
N GLY A 30 -21.57 -5.42 0.81
CA GLY A 30 -20.54 -4.42 0.65
C GLY A 30 -19.51 -4.54 1.76
N LYS A 31 -18.25 -4.19 1.47
CA LYS A 31 -17.19 -4.13 2.47
C LYS A 31 -16.41 -2.85 2.35
N VAL A 32 -16.15 -2.21 3.49
CA VAL A 32 -15.19 -1.11 3.57
C VAL A 32 -13.79 -1.66 3.41
N ARG A 33 -13.01 -1.08 2.50
CA ARG A 33 -11.61 -1.41 2.26
C ARG A 33 -10.74 -0.17 2.43
N ALA A 34 -9.49 -0.40 2.78
CA ALA A 34 -8.42 0.58 2.74
C ALA A 34 -7.13 -0.17 2.41
N ASP A 35 -6.17 0.52 1.84
CA ASP A 35 -4.86 -0.03 1.57
C ASP A 35 -4.04 -0.11 2.86
N LEU A 36 -3.38 -1.24 3.05
CA LEU A 36 -2.48 -1.46 4.17
C LEU A 36 -1.05 -1.22 3.69
N VAL A 37 -0.35 -0.34 4.39
CA VAL A 37 1.07 -0.05 4.15
C VAL A 37 1.87 -0.77 5.25
N PRO A 38 2.49 -1.93 4.94
CA PRO A 38 3.37 -2.60 5.89
C PRO A 38 4.59 -1.72 6.15
N VAL A 39 4.91 -1.50 7.42
CA VAL A 39 6.10 -0.75 7.83
C VAL A 39 7.14 -1.75 8.30
N ALA A 40 8.23 -1.83 7.55
CA ALA A 40 9.40 -2.63 7.88
C ALA A 40 10.57 -1.74 8.32
N ALA A 41 11.50 -2.33 9.06
CA ALA A 41 12.78 -1.72 9.32
C ALA A 41 13.72 -1.92 8.12
N ASP A 42 14.48 -0.90 7.75
CA ASP A 42 15.53 -1.04 6.71
C ASP A 42 16.85 -1.56 7.28
N VAL A 43 17.04 -1.43 8.59
CA VAL A 43 18.23 -1.88 9.31
C VAL A 43 17.83 -2.82 10.45
N SER A 44 18.64 -3.85 10.69
CA SER A 44 18.35 -4.87 11.72
C SER A 44 18.87 -4.46 13.09
N GLY A 45 18.08 -4.65 14.14
CA GLY A 45 18.53 -4.37 15.50
C GLY A 45 17.43 -4.53 16.54
N LEU A 46 17.81 -4.32 17.81
CA LEU A 46 16.86 -4.30 18.91
C LEU A 46 16.03 -3.02 18.88
N VAL A 47 14.73 -3.12 19.14
CA VAL A 47 13.86 -1.97 19.32
C VAL A 47 14.08 -1.39 20.71
N THR A 48 14.55 -0.16 20.79
CA THR A 48 14.76 0.53 22.08
C THR A 48 13.51 1.25 22.55
N GLU A 49 12.74 1.82 21.61
CA GLU A 49 11.55 2.59 21.92
C GLU A 49 10.45 2.33 20.90
N VAL A 50 9.21 2.20 21.38
CA VAL A 50 8.00 2.17 20.55
C VAL A 50 7.18 3.40 20.91
N ARG A 51 6.96 4.30 19.95
CA ARG A 51 6.29 5.60 20.14
C ARG A 51 4.86 5.64 19.61
N VAL A 52 4.38 4.52 19.08
CA VAL A 52 3.03 4.37 18.57
C VAL A 52 2.28 3.30 19.36
N ARG A 53 0.99 3.52 19.58
CA ARG A 53 0.07 2.55 20.18
C ARG A 53 -0.84 1.96 19.11
N ASP A 54 -1.40 0.78 19.39
CA ASP A 54 -2.38 0.18 18.49
C ASP A 54 -3.62 1.07 18.35
N ASN A 55 -4.15 1.17 17.14
CA ASN A 55 -5.26 2.03 16.73
C ASN A 55 -5.02 3.54 16.88
N GLN A 56 -3.77 3.98 17.01
CA GLN A 56 -3.41 5.39 17.05
C GLN A 56 -3.36 6.01 15.65
N ILE A 57 -3.92 7.21 15.50
CA ILE A 57 -3.79 8.00 14.28
C ILE A 57 -2.40 8.65 14.26
N VAL A 58 -1.67 8.46 13.16
CA VAL A 58 -0.33 9.00 12.92
C VAL A 58 -0.33 9.81 11.63
N LYS A 59 0.48 10.86 11.60
CA LYS A 59 0.76 11.66 10.41
C LYS A 59 1.98 11.11 9.69
N GLN A 60 2.11 11.45 8.42
CA GLN A 60 3.31 11.15 7.66
C GLN A 60 4.53 11.79 8.35
N GLY A 61 5.60 11.01 8.52
CA GLY A 61 6.84 11.43 9.16
C GLY A 61 6.89 11.25 10.68
N ASP A 62 5.77 10.92 11.34
CA ASP A 62 5.75 10.61 12.77
C ASP A 62 6.65 9.41 13.08
N VAL A 63 7.37 9.46 14.20
CA VAL A 63 8.24 8.36 14.60
C VAL A 63 7.40 7.24 15.18
N LEU A 64 7.53 6.04 14.61
CA LEU A 64 6.80 4.86 15.05
C LEU A 64 7.57 4.08 16.09
N PHE A 65 8.84 3.78 15.81
CA PHE A 65 9.74 3.09 16.73
C PHE A 65 11.20 3.41 16.40
N VAL A 66 12.08 3.17 17.36
CA VAL A 66 13.52 3.42 17.27
C VAL A 66 14.26 2.11 17.49
N ILE A 67 15.21 1.85 16.59
CA ILE A 67 16.16 0.76 16.66
C ILE A 67 17.41 1.26 17.36
N ASP A 68 18.09 0.36 18.08
CA ASP A 68 19.31 0.60 18.82
C ASP A 68 20.33 1.44 18.03
N ARG A 69 20.47 2.71 18.45
CA ARG A 69 21.27 3.73 17.77
C ARG A 69 22.77 3.67 18.08
N PRO A 70 23.21 3.41 19.33
CA PRO A 70 24.63 3.41 19.69
C PRO A 70 25.51 2.58 18.75
N ARG A 71 25.05 1.38 18.34
CA ARG A 71 25.79 0.54 17.39
C ARG A 71 26.05 1.23 16.04
N TYR A 72 25.06 1.98 15.53
CA TYR A 72 25.19 2.71 14.26
C TYR A 72 25.95 4.02 14.42
N GLN A 73 25.91 4.64 15.61
CA GLN A 73 26.74 5.81 15.93
C GLN A 73 28.22 5.42 15.93
N LEU A 74 28.59 4.34 16.60
CA LEU A 74 29.96 3.82 16.61
C LEU A 74 30.44 3.45 15.20
N ALA A 75 29.57 2.85 14.37
CA ALA A 75 29.90 2.54 12.98
C ALA A 75 30.15 3.81 12.15
N LEU A 76 29.39 4.89 12.39
CA LEU A 76 29.61 6.18 11.75
C LEU A 76 30.93 6.82 12.22
N GLU A 77 31.18 6.82 13.52
CA GLU A 77 32.43 7.35 14.10
C GLU A 77 33.67 6.63 13.54
N GLN A 78 33.61 5.30 13.43
CA GLN A 78 34.69 4.51 12.82
C GLN A 78 34.92 4.87 11.34
N ALA A 79 33.84 5.08 10.58
CA ALA A 79 33.94 5.49 9.18
C ALA A 79 34.48 6.92 9.03
N GLU A 80 34.09 7.84 9.92
CA GLU A 80 34.60 9.21 9.98
C GLU A 80 36.10 9.24 10.33
N ALA A 81 36.53 8.42 11.30
CA ALA A 81 37.94 8.27 11.65
C ALA A 81 38.77 7.70 10.48
N THR A 82 38.21 6.72 9.76
CA THR A 82 38.86 6.14 8.58
C THR A 82 39.03 7.19 7.47
N LEU A 83 38.00 7.99 7.21
CA LEU A 83 38.07 9.11 6.26
C LEU A 83 39.12 10.15 6.67
N ALA A 84 39.15 10.52 7.95
CA ALA A 84 40.14 11.48 8.48
C ALA A 84 41.58 10.95 8.32
N ASN A 85 41.82 9.67 8.56
CA ASN A 85 43.13 9.04 8.35
C ASN A 85 43.55 9.09 6.87
N GLN A 86 42.65 8.82 5.93
CA GLN A 86 42.95 8.92 4.49
C GLN A 86 43.20 10.36 4.05
N GLN A 87 42.48 11.32 4.61
CA GLN A 87 42.71 12.75 4.36
C GLN A 87 44.09 13.20 4.88
N ALA A 88 44.49 12.74 6.06
CA ALA A 88 45.82 13.02 6.60
C ALA A 88 46.93 12.42 5.73
N ALA A 89 46.75 11.16 5.28
CA ALA A 89 47.67 10.49 4.37
C ALA A 89 47.79 11.23 3.03
N LEU A 90 46.67 11.66 2.42
CA LEU A 90 46.69 12.47 1.21
C LEU A 90 47.43 13.78 1.42
N ALA A 91 47.14 14.49 2.52
CA ALA A 91 47.80 15.75 2.81
C ALA A 91 49.33 15.58 2.97
N GLN A 92 49.77 14.48 3.56
CA GLN A 92 51.20 14.13 3.61
C GLN A 92 51.78 13.83 2.22
N ALA A 93 51.12 12.99 1.43
CA ALA A 93 51.56 12.66 0.08
C ALA A 93 51.64 13.89 -0.84
N VAL A 94 50.67 14.81 -0.75
CA VAL A 94 50.68 16.07 -1.50
C VAL A 94 51.83 16.98 -1.09
N ARG A 95 52.16 17.04 0.21
CA ARG A 95 53.32 17.81 0.68
C ARG A 95 54.63 17.22 0.15
N GLU A 96 54.74 15.90 0.13
CA GLU A 96 55.93 15.21 -0.36
C GLU A 96 56.08 15.31 -1.88
N ASP A 97 55.01 15.11 -2.64
CA ASP A 97 54.99 15.32 -4.10
C ASP A 97 55.39 16.76 -4.47
N ARG A 98 54.86 17.76 -3.75
CA ARG A 98 55.23 19.16 -3.94
C ARG A 98 56.72 19.41 -3.65
N ARG A 99 57.25 18.82 -2.57
CA ARG A 99 58.67 18.94 -2.22
C ARG A 99 59.56 18.35 -3.30
N ASN A 100 59.22 17.14 -3.77
CA ASN A 100 60.00 16.42 -4.78
C ASN A 100 60.00 17.15 -6.13
N ARG A 101 58.86 17.71 -6.54
CA ARG A 101 58.76 18.53 -7.77
C ARG A 101 59.52 19.86 -7.68
N ALA A 102 59.74 20.38 -6.48
CA ALA A 102 60.53 21.60 -6.28
C ALA A 102 62.06 21.36 -6.32
N MET A 103 62.52 20.10 -6.39
CA MET A 103 63.93 19.71 -6.44
C MET A 103 64.26 18.84 -7.68
N PRO A 104 64.03 19.35 -8.91
CA PRO A 104 64.15 18.55 -10.13
C PRO A 104 65.57 18.06 -10.42
N ASP A 105 66.60 18.76 -9.93
CA ASP A 105 68.01 18.39 -10.14
C ASP A 105 68.49 17.27 -9.19
N VAL A 106 67.71 16.95 -8.15
CA VAL A 106 68.08 16.00 -7.08
C VAL A 106 67.18 14.76 -7.07
N VAL A 107 65.95 14.88 -7.59
CA VAL A 107 64.95 13.80 -7.57
C VAL A 107 64.71 13.27 -8.99
N ALA A 108 64.83 11.95 -9.17
CA ALA A 108 64.57 11.30 -10.46
C ALA A 108 63.12 11.49 -10.93
N ALA A 109 62.92 11.62 -12.24
CA ALA A 109 61.60 11.80 -12.86
C ALA A 109 60.62 10.68 -12.45
N GLU A 110 61.08 9.44 -12.40
CA GLU A 110 60.29 8.28 -11.93
C GLU A 110 59.71 8.50 -10.52
N GLN A 111 60.49 9.05 -9.59
CA GLN A 111 60.04 9.31 -8.22
C GLN A 111 58.94 10.37 -8.17
N THR A 112 58.98 11.37 -9.06
CA THR A 112 57.94 12.40 -9.18
C THR A 112 56.65 11.86 -9.80
N GLU A 113 56.75 10.92 -10.75
CA GLU A 113 55.59 10.22 -11.31
C GLU A 113 54.95 9.30 -10.27
N GLN A 114 55.75 8.54 -9.51
CA GLN A 114 55.29 7.72 -8.39
C GLN A 114 54.58 8.56 -7.31
N GLY A 115 55.09 9.77 -7.01
CA GLY A 115 54.46 10.72 -6.10
C GLY A 115 53.08 11.17 -6.58
N GLY A 116 52.97 11.54 -7.86
CA GLY A 116 51.69 11.88 -8.50
C GLY A 116 50.69 10.72 -8.47
N ALA A 117 51.13 9.52 -8.87
CA ALA A 117 50.32 8.31 -8.81
C ALA A 117 49.82 8.01 -7.39
N LYS A 118 50.67 8.23 -6.36
CA LYS A 118 50.29 8.03 -4.96
C LYS A 118 49.23 9.02 -4.49
N VAL A 119 49.30 10.28 -4.92
CA VAL A 119 48.27 11.28 -4.64
C VAL A 119 46.93 10.87 -5.25
N ASP A 120 46.94 10.39 -6.50
CA ASP A 120 45.71 9.96 -7.17
C ASP A 120 45.11 8.68 -6.59
N GLU A 121 45.94 7.73 -6.16
CA GLU A 121 45.53 6.56 -5.38
C GLU A 121 44.83 6.97 -4.08
N LEU A 122 45.45 7.88 -3.30
CA LEU A 122 44.88 8.35 -2.03
C LEU A 122 43.59 9.15 -2.22
N ARG A 123 43.47 9.92 -3.32
CA ARG A 123 42.20 10.56 -3.70
C ARG A 123 41.11 9.54 -3.95
N ALA A 124 41.42 8.43 -4.63
CA ALA A 124 40.47 7.34 -4.84
C ALA A 124 40.08 6.67 -3.50
N SER A 125 41.05 6.42 -2.62
CA SER A 125 40.82 5.86 -1.28
C SER A 125 39.95 6.78 -0.40
N ILE A 126 40.12 8.10 -0.48
CA ILE A 126 39.23 9.06 0.19
C ILE A 126 37.80 8.95 -0.34
N ARG A 127 37.60 8.83 -1.66
CA ARG A 127 36.25 8.67 -2.23
C ARG A 127 35.57 7.41 -1.70
N LEU A 128 36.31 6.30 -1.59
CA LEU A 128 35.82 5.06 -1.00
C LEU A 128 35.44 5.24 0.48
N ALA A 129 36.32 5.86 1.27
CA ALA A 129 36.08 6.12 2.69
C ALA A 129 34.89 7.07 2.92
N ALA A 130 34.72 8.09 2.06
CA ALA A 130 33.59 9.00 2.10
C ALA A 130 32.27 8.27 1.81
N ALA A 131 32.24 7.38 0.82
CA ALA A 131 31.08 6.55 0.53
C ALA A 131 30.71 5.62 1.71
N ALA A 132 31.71 5.03 2.37
CA ALA A 132 31.49 4.21 3.57
C ALA A 132 30.91 5.04 4.74
N ARG A 133 31.41 6.26 4.94
CA ARG A 133 30.87 7.22 5.93
C ARG A 133 29.41 7.56 5.62
N ASP A 134 29.11 7.90 4.37
CA ASP A 134 27.76 8.27 3.94
C ASP A 134 26.77 7.10 4.11
N LEU A 135 27.19 5.86 3.84
CA LEU A 135 26.41 4.66 4.11
C LEU A 135 26.14 4.46 5.61
N ALA A 136 27.16 4.61 6.46
CA ALA A 136 27.00 4.51 7.91
C ALA A 136 26.05 5.58 8.46
N ARG A 137 26.16 6.82 7.95
CA ARG A 137 25.26 7.93 8.29
C ARG A 137 23.83 7.65 7.86
N PHE A 138 23.64 7.11 6.66
CA PHE A 138 22.31 6.74 6.16
C PHE A 138 21.69 5.64 7.03
N ASN A 139 22.45 4.59 7.36
CA ASN A 139 22.00 3.52 8.25
C ASN A 139 21.61 4.05 9.64
N LEU A 140 22.40 4.98 10.20
CA LEU A 140 22.05 5.67 11.45
C LEU A 140 20.75 6.48 11.33
N GLY A 141 20.47 7.08 10.18
CA GLY A 141 19.19 7.74 9.92
C GLY A 141 18.02 6.76 9.86
N ARG A 142 18.25 5.58 9.28
CA ARG A 142 17.26 4.49 9.15
C ARG A 142 16.97 3.73 10.45
N THR A 143 17.68 4.02 11.55
CA THR A 143 17.31 3.48 12.87
C THR A 143 16.04 4.10 13.42
N VAL A 144 15.63 5.28 12.94
CA VAL A 144 14.38 5.95 13.33
C VAL A 144 13.34 5.66 12.27
N VAL A 145 12.48 4.68 12.54
CA VAL A 145 11.43 4.29 11.59
C VAL A 145 10.25 5.23 11.73
N ARG A 146 9.88 5.86 10.62
CA ARG A 146 8.81 6.87 10.52
C ARG A 146 7.65 6.36 9.70
N ALA A 147 6.48 6.94 9.91
CA ALA A 147 5.29 6.64 9.12
C ALA A 147 5.47 7.12 7.67
N PRO A 148 5.45 6.24 6.66
CA PRO A 148 5.56 6.64 5.25
C PRO A 148 4.33 7.42 4.76
N VAL A 149 3.16 7.16 5.36
CA VAL A 149 1.87 7.79 5.02
C VAL A 149 1.11 8.15 6.30
N ALA A 150 0.18 9.10 6.20
CA ALA A 150 -0.76 9.38 7.27
C ALA A 150 -1.82 8.28 7.34
N GLY A 151 -2.11 7.77 8.55
CA GLY A 151 -2.98 6.61 8.70
C GLY A 151 -3.23 6.22 10.13
N THR A 152 -3.87 5.07 10.32
CA THR A 152 -4.05 4.47 11.65
C THR A 152 -3.11 3.29 11.80
N ALA A 153 -2.30 3.28 12.86
CA ALA A 153 -1.45 2.14 13.18
C ALA A 153 -2.28 0.96 13.65
N SER A 154 -2.13 -0.18 13.01
CA SER A 154 -2.88 -1.39 13.28
C SER A 154 -1.91 -2.56 13.49
N ASN A 155 -2.32 -3.48 14.36
CA ASN A 155 -1.56 -4.69 14.69
C ASN A 155 -0.16 -4.35 15.25
N VAL A 156 -0.09 -3.35 16.12
CA VAL A 156 1.15 -2.97 16.80
C VAL A 156 1.46 -3.98 17.91
N SER A 157 2.07 -5.12 17.54
CA SER A 157 2.56 -6.13 18.50
C SER A 157 4.01 -5.88 18.92
N LEU A 158 4.64 -4.83 18.39
CA LEU A 158 6.03 -4.49 18.66
C LEU A 158 6.20 -3.97 20.09
N GLN A 159 7.14 -4.57 20.82
CA GLN A 159 7.52 -4.14 22.18
C GLN A 159 9.00 -3.77 22.22
N PRO A 160 9.41 -2.88 23.13
CA PRO A 160 10.83 -2.64 23.41
C PRO A 160 11.54 -3.96 23.78
N GLY A 161 12.74 -4.17 23.24
CA GLY A 161 13.53 -5.39 23.42
C GLY A 161 13.34 -6.44 22.31
N VAL A 162 12.34 -6.31 21.43
CA VAL A 162 12.20 -7.19 20.27
C VAL A 162 13.30 -6.91 19.25
N TYR A 163 13.90 -7.97 18.70
CA TYR A 163 14.85 -7.86 17.60
C TYR A 163 14.13 -7.86 16.25
N LEU A 164 14.36 -6.83 15.44
CA LEU A 164 13.84 -6.73 14.08
C LEU A 164 14.92 -7.07 13.05
N THR A 165 14.52 -7.80 12.01
CA THR A 165 15.33 -8.07 10.83
C THR A 165 14.91 -7.13 9.71
N ALA A 166 15.89 -6.58 8.99
CA ALA A 166 15.65 -5.71 7.84
C ALA A 166 14.70 -6.38 6.81
N GLY A 167 13.75 -5.60 6.30
CA GLY A 167 12.74 -6.05 5.33
C GLY A 167 11.55 -6.80 5.93
N LYS A 168 11.58 -7.22 7.20
CA LYS A 168 10.43 -7.83 7.86
C LYS A 168 9.48 -6.75 8.38
N SER A 169 8.21 -6.84 8.00
CA SER A 169 7.16 -5.92 8.49
C SER A 169 7.00 -6.04 10.01
N ALA A 170 7.05 -4.91 10.71
CA ALA A 170 6.87 -4.83 12.16
C ALA A 170 5.44 -4.45 12.55
N LEU A 171 4.80 -3.59 11.76
CA LEU A 171 3.40 -3.15 11.93
C LEU A 171 2.79 -2.78 10.58
N ALA A 172 1.47 -2.52 10.55
CA ALA A 172 0.80 -2.01 9.36
C ALA A 172 0.14 -0.65 9.64
N LEU A 173 0.20 0.24 8.66
CA LEU A 173 -0.58 1.47 8.66
C LEU A 173 -1.78 1.31 7.72
N VAL A 174 -2.97 1.61 8.22
CA VAL A 174 -4.17 1.74 7.39
C VAL A 174 -4.15 3.13 6.76
N TYR A 175 -4.05 3.21 5.43
CA TYR A 175 -3.95 4.48 4.73
C TYR A 175 -5.32 5.15 4.58
N ASN A 176 -5.56 6.21 5.36
CA ASN A 176 -6.89 6.83 5.47
C ASN A 176 -7.42 7.38 4.14
N GLN A 177 -6.55 7.84 3.23
CA GLN A 177 -6.97 8.43 1.95
C GLN A 177 -7.37 7.38 0.90
N SER A 178 -7.07 6.10 1.12
CA SER A 178 -7.44 4.99 0.22
C SER A 178 -8.76 4.31 0.58
N MET A 179 -9.48 4.85 1.56
CA MET A 179 -10.73 4.27 2.01
C MET A 179 -11.78 4.28 0.90
N ARG A 180 -12.35 3.11 0.65
CA ARG A 180 -13.35 2.87 -0.39
C ARG A 180 -14.34 1.82 0.06
N VAL A 181 -15.46 1.69 -0.65
CA VAL A 181 -16.42 0.61 -0.42
C VAL A 181 -16.46 -0.28 -1.64
N GLU A 182 -16.32 -1.59 -1.44
CA GLU A 182 -16.48 -2.59 -2.49
C GLU A 182 -17.83 -3.25 -2.31
N GLY A 183 -18.75 -3.04 -3.26
CA GLY A 183 -20.03 -3.74 -3.33
C GLY A 183 -19.91 -4.99 -4.19
N TYR A 184 -20.28 -6.15 -3.66
CA TYR A 184 -20.29 -7.40 -4.39
C TYR A 184 -21.68 -7.60 -5.03
N PHE A 185 -21.81 -7.27 -6.31
CA PHE A 185 -23.09 -7.33 -7.03
C PHE A 185 -23.24 -8.66 -7.78
N GLU A 186 -24.46 -9.17 -7.86
CA GLU A 186 -24.78 -10.32 -8.72
C GLU A 186 -24.54 -9.95 -10.18
N GLU A 187 -23.96 -10.86 -10.96
CA GLU A 187 -23.67 -10.69 -12.38
C GLU A 187 -24.87 -10.20 -13.18
N THR A 188 -26.07 -10.67 -12.84
CA THR A 188 -27.35 -10.27 -13.46
C THR A 188 -27.69 -8.79 -13.31
N LYS A 189 -27.10 -8.11 -12.30
CA LYS A 189 -27.35 -6.70 -11.98
C LYS A 189 -26.30 -5.77 -12.60
N LEU A 190 -25.17 -6.29 -13.07
CA LEU A 190 -24.11 -5.47 -13.67
C LEU A 190 -24.51 -4.65 -14.89
N PRO A 191 -25.38 -5.13 -15.80
CA PRO A 191 -25.81 -4.33 -16.95
C PRO A 191 -26.49 -3.01 -16.57
N ALA A 192 -26.97 -2.89 -15.32
CA ALA A 192 -27.57 -1.69 -14.78
C ALA A 192 -26.58 -0.76 -14.03
N ILE A 193 -25.29 -1.10 -13.97
CA ILE A 193 -24.26 -0.35 -13.24
C ILE A 193 -23.23 0.20 -14.23
N ARG A 194 -22.92 1.50 -14.13
CA ARG A 194 -21.88 2.14 -14.93
C ARG A 194 -20.88 2.89 -14.06
N ILE A 195 -19.68 3.04 -14.61
CA ILE A 195 -18.65 3.90 -14.03
C ILE A 195 -19.17 5.34 -14.02
N GLY A 196 -19.08 5.99 -12.86
CA GLY A 196 -19.56 7.34 -12.59
C GLY A 196 -21.02 7.44 -12.15
N ASP A 197 -21.74 6.32 -12.01
CA ASP A 197 -23.09 6.34 -11.44
C ASP A 197 -23.04 6.70 -9.95
N PRO A 198 -23.97 7.57 -9.46
CA PRO A 198 -24.06 7.88 -8.05
C PRO A 198 -24.44 6.64 -7.24
N ALA A 199 -23.85 6.51 -6.04
CA ALA A 199 -24.07 5.38 -5.15
C ALA A 199 -24.32 5.86 -3.71
N SER A 200 -25.30 5.24 -3.06
CA SER A 200 -25.59 5.39 -1.64
C SER A 200 -25.04 4.19 -0.89
N VAL A 201 -24.26 4.45 0.15
CA VAL A 201 -23.64 3.43 0.99
C VAL A 201 -24.18 3.56 2.41
N TYR A 202 -24.70 2.47 2.95
CA TYR A 202 -25.19 2.37 4.33
C TYR A 202 -24.34 1.35 5.08
N LEU A 203 -23.56 1.79 6.07
CA LEU A 203 -22.81 0.87 6.92
C LEU A 203 -23.76 0.11 7.84
N MET A 204 -23.46 -1.16 8.12
CA MET A 204 -24.25 -1.94 9.07
C MET A 204 -24.24 -1.27 10.45
N GLY A 205 -25.43 -0.98 11.00
CA GLY A 205 -25.57 -0.33 12.30
C GLY A 205 -25.48 1.20 12.28
N VAL A 206 -25.28 1.82 11.11
CA VAL A 206 -25.26 3.29 10.93
C VAL A 206 -26.48 3.70 10.10
N ARG A 207 -27.19 4.74 10.54
CA ARG A 207 -28.39 5.23 9.84
C ARG A 207 -28.06 6.20 8.71
N ASP A 208 -27.00 6.99 8.90
CA ASP A 208 -26.65 8.04 7.97
C ASP A 208 -26.07 7.49 6.68
N GLU A 209 -26.46 8.12 5.58
CA GLU A 209 -26.03 7.77 4.24
C GLU A 209 -24.64 8.33 3.94
N ILE A 210 -23.77 7.47 3.43
CA ILE A 210 -22.51 7.88 2.81
C ILE A 210 -22.74 7.96 1.31
N THR A 211 -22.47 9.12 0.72
CA THR A 211 -22.62 9.31 -0.73
C THR A 211 -21.30 9.08 -1.44
N GLY A 212 -21.35 8.42 -2.58
CA GLY A 212 -20.20 8.17 -3.43
C GLY A 212 -20.60 7.98 -4.89
N HIS A 213 -19.65 7.51 -5.69
CA HIS A 213 -19.88 7.14 -7.08
C HIS A 213 -19.13 5.87 -7.44
N VAL A 214 -19.62 5.16 -8.45
CA VAL A 214 -18.95 3.98 -8.99
C VAL A 214 -17.64 4.41 -9.65
N GLU A 215 -16.51 4.01 -9.08
CA GLU A 215 -15.17 4.32 -9.60
C GLU A 215 -14.77 3.30 -10.67
N SER A 216 -14.97 2.01 -10.38
CA SER A 216 -14.58 0.92 -11.27
C SER A 216 -15.37 -0.34 -11.02
N ILE A 217 -15.48 -1.17 -12.06
CA ILE A 217 -16.03 -2.52 -12.00
C ILE A 217 -14.83 -3.46 -12.21
N ALA A 218 -14.73 -4.53 -11.42
CA ALA A 218 -13.60 -5.45 -11.53
C ALA A 218 -13.50 -6.06 -12.94
N GLY A 219 -12.31 -5.95 -13.54
CA GLY A 219 -12.02 -6.48 -14.89
C GLY A 219 -11.83 -8.00 -14.94
N GLY A 220 -11.88 -8.69 -13.80
CA GLY A 220 -11.80 -10.14 -13.69
C GLY A 220 -12.14 -10.60 -12.27
N VAL A 221 -12.81 -11.74 -12.16
CA VAL A 221 -13.07 -12.45 -10.89
C VAL A 221 -12.34 -13.79 -10.97
N GLU A 222 -11.61 -14.16 -9.93
CA GLU A 222 -10.94 -15.45 -9.86
C GLU A 222 -11.99 -16.57 -9.85
N ASP A 223 -11.87 -17.47 -10.82
CA ASP A 223 -12.69 -18.67 -10.87
C ASP A 223 -12.20 -19.62 -9.77
N ARG A 224 -12.96 -19.72 -8.67
CA ARG A 224 -12.65 -20.61 -7.55
C ARG A 224 -12.56 -22.08 -7.97
N GLU A 225 -13.15 -22.48 -9.10
CA GLU A 225 -13.02 -23.82 -9.65
C GLU A 225 -11.69 -24.04 -10.39
N ARG A 226 -10.97 -22.96 -10.71
CA ARG A 226 -9.63 -22.98 -11.31
C ARG A 226 -8.50 -22.89 -10.26
N ALA A 227 -8.83 -22.91 -8.96
CA ALA A 227 -7.87 -22.87 -7.87
C ALA A 227 -6.98 -24.13 -7.91
N GLY A 228 -5.79 -24.01 -8.50
CA GLY A 228 -4.81 -25.11 -8.60
C GLY A 228 -3.87 -25.05 -9.81
N ALA A 229 -4.07 -24.15 -10.77
CA ALA A 229 -3.18 -24.06 -11.93
C ALA A 229 -2.16 -22.92 -11.75
N ASP A 230 -0.97 -23.27 -11.24
CA ASP A 230 0.27 -22.55 -11.57
C ASP A 230 0.47 -22.63 -13.09
N GLY A 231 -0.19 -21.72 -13.81
CA GLY A 231 0.18 -21.13 -15.09
C GLY A 231 0.58 -21.99 -16.30
N GLN A 232 0.62 -23.33 -16.28
CA GLN A 232 1.26 -24.07 -17.37
C GLN A 232 0.42 -25.13 -18.10
N LEU A 233 -0.71 -25.59 -17.60
CA LEU A 233 -1.72 -26.30 -18.41
C LEU A 233 -3.12 -26.11 -17.82
N ALA A 234 -4.13 -25.96 -18.68
CA ALA A 234 -5.53 -25.90 -18.26
C ALA A 234 -5.97 -27.29 -17.76
N ASN A 235 -6.00 -27.47 -16.44
CA ASN A 235 -6.68 -28.61 -15.84
C ASN A 235 -8.17 -28.28 -15.76
N VAL A 236 -8.95 -28.76 -16.72
CA VAL A 236 -10.41 -28.67 -16.70
C VAL A 236 -10.93 -29.79 -15.82
N ASN A 237 -11.19 -29.49 -14.55
CA ASN A 237 -11.94 -30.39 -13.69
C ASN A 237 -13.43 -30.23 -14.02
N PRO A 238 -14.16 -31.26 -14.48
CA PRO A 238 -15.58 -31.13 -14.80
C PRO A 238 -16.41 -31.00 -13.51
N SER A 239 -16.72 -29.76 -13.13
CA SER A 239 -17.66 -29.43 -12.08
C SER A 239 -19.09 -29.49 -12.64
N PHE A 240 -19.80 -30.58 -12.37
CA PHE A 240 -21.22 -30.68 -12.70
C PHE A 240 -22.07 -30.00 -11.63
N THR A 241 -22.08 -28.66 -11.60
CA THR A 241 -23.06 -27.88 -10.85
C THR A 241 -24.30 -27.65 -11.73
N TRP A 242 -25.30 -28.53 -11.57
CA TRP A 242 -26.61 -28.42 -12.22
C TRP A 242 -27.39 -27.15 -11.83
N VAL A 243 -26.91 -26.40 -10.83
CA VAL A 243 -27.40 -25.09 -10.42
C VAL A 243 -26.31 -24.05 -10.69
N ARG A 244 -26.57 -23.11 -11.61
CA ARG A 244 -25.73 -21.93 -11.82
C ARG A 244 -26.16 -20.84 -10.83
N LEU A 245 -25.27 -20.48 -9.92
CA LEU A 245 -25.45 -19.30 -9.07
C LEU A 245 -24.76 -18.11 -9.75
N ALA A 246 -25.42 -16.96 -9.76
CA ALA A 246 -24.81 -15.73 -10.26
C ALA A 246 -23.52 -15.44 -9.48
N GLN A 247 -22.43 -15.18 -10.20
CA GLN A 247 -21.19 -14.78 -9.55
C GLN A 247 -21.33 -13.37 -8.95
N ARG A 248 -20.55 -13.10 -7.91
CA ARG A 248 -20.51 -11.79 -7.27
C ARG A 248 -19.31 -11.01 -7.75
N ILE A 249 -19.58 -9.96 -8.52
CA ILE A 249 -18.55 -9.13 -9.15
C ILE A 249 -18.36 -7.88 -8.29
N PRO A 250 -17.12 -7.61 -7.83
CA PRO A 250 -16.85 -6.43 -7.02
C PRO A 250 -16.92 -5.16 -7.87
N VAL A 251 -17.72 -4.22 -7.39
CA VAL A 251 -17.83 -2.85 -7.89
C VAL A 251 -17.25 -1.93 -6.82
N ARG A 252 -16.23 -1.16 -7.19
CA ARG A 252 -15.59 -0.18 -6.31
C ARG A 252 -16.36 1.12 -6.35
N VAL A 253 -16.71 1.61 -5.17
CA VAL A 253 -17.36 2.90 -4.94
C VAL A 253 -16.38 3.82 -4.23
N ALA A 254 -16.03 4.91 -4.91
CA ALA A 254 -15.28 6.01 -4.30
C ALA A 254 -16.23 6.82 -3.42
N VAL A 255 -15.73 7.23 -2.25
CA VAL A 255 -16.53 7.95 -1.25
C VAL A 255 -16.36 9.45 -1.45
N ASP A 256 -17.46 10.15 -1.72
CA ASP A 256 -17.45 11.59 -1.97
C ASP A 256 -17.69 12.40 -0.70
N ARG A 257 -18.60 11.93 0.16
CA ARG A 257 -18.96 12.61 1.41
C ARG A 257 -19.28 11.62 2.51
N ILE A 258 -18.60 11.78 3.64
CA ILE A 258 -18.85 11.05 4.89
C ILE A 258 -19.55 12.01 5.86
N PRO A 259 -20.72 11.66 6.43
CA PRO A 259 -21.33 12.44 7.49
C PRO A 259 -20.42 12.54 8.73
N PRO A 260 -20.43 13.67 9.47
CA PRO A 260 -19.45 13.94 10.53
C PRO A 260 -19.51 12.96 11.72
N ASN A 261 -20.64 12.27 11.90
CA ASN A 261 -20.86 11.29 12.95
C ASN A 261 -20.54 9.84 12.52
N VAL A 262 -20.09 9.63 11.28
CA VAL A 262 -19.83 8.30 10.73
C VAL A 262 -18.34 8.05 10.63
N ARG A 263 -17.86 7.04 11.35
CA ARG A 263 -16.50 6.53 11.23
C ARG A 263 -16.51 5.21 10.47
N MET A 264 -15.94 5.22 9.28
CA MET A 264 -15.67 4.02 8.51
C MET A 264 -14.45 3.30 9.06
N ILE A 265 -14.56 1.98 9.21
CA ILE A 265 -13.48 1.09 9.64
C ILE A 265 -13.33 0.01 8.57
N PRO A 266 -12.12 -0.23 8.02
CA PRO A 266 -11.90 -1.32 7.08
C PRO A 266 -12.39 -2.65 7.63
N GLY A 267 -13.10 -3.42 6.80
CA GLY A 267 -13.73 -4.68 7.19
C GLY A 267 -15.20 -4.56 7.59
N GLN A 268 -15.73 -3.35 7.83
CA GLN A 268 -17.17 -3.16 8.07
C GLN A 268 -18.00 -3.60 6.88
N THR A 269 -19.14 -4.23 7.16
CA THR A 269 -20.16 -4.56 6.16
C THR A 269 -20.97 -3.31 5.81
N ALA A 270 -21.28 -3.16 4.53
CA ALA A 270 -22.10 -2.08 4.00
C ALA A 270 -23.16 -2.62 3.04
N THR A 271 -24.28 -1.92 2.94
CA THR A 271 -25.22 -2.06 1.82
C THR A 271 -24.93 -0.96 0.82
N VAL A 272 -24.78 -1.31 -0.45
CA VAL A 272 -24.51 -0.39 -1.55
C VAL A 272 -25.70 -0.39 -2.49
N ILE A 273 -26.21 0.80 -2.78
CA ILE A 273 -27.28 1.05 -3.75
C ILE A 273 -26.70 1.94 -4.83
N VAL A 274 -26.66 1.46 -6.08
CA VAL A 274 -26.29 2.30 -7.23
C VAL A 274 -27.56 2.93 -7.79
N HIS A 275 -27.48 4.21 -8.15
CA HIS A 275 -28.58 4.95 -8.76
C HIS A 275 -28.24 5.18 -10.23
N PRO A 276 -28.66 4.28 -11.14
CA PRO A 276 -28.34 4.40 -12.55
C PRO A 276 -28.94 5.68 -13.15
N ARG A 277 -28.14 6.39 -13.97
CA ARG A 277 -28.66 7.55 -14.73
C ARG A 277 -29.64 7.08 -15.80
N SER A 278 -30.78 7.77 -15.93
CA SER A 278 -31.80 7.49 -16.94
C SER A 278 -31.38 8.02 -18.31
N ASP A 279 -30.55 7.28 -19.03
CA ASP A 279 -30.02 7.65 -20.36
C ASP A 279 -30.63 6.83 -21.51
N GLY A 280 -31.83 6.27 -21.32
CA GLY A 280 -32.66 5.75 -22.41
C GLY A 280 -32.14 4.50 -23.14
N ARG A 281 -31.08 3.84 -22.66
CA ARG A 281 -30.59 2.58 -23.23
C ARG A 281 -31.38 1.38 -22.71
N GLU A 282 -31.86 0.54 -23.63
CA GLU A 282 -32.44 -0.76 -23.29
C GLU A 282 -31.36 -1.69 -22.74
N ILE A 283 -31.47 -2.02 -21.45
CA ILE A 283 -30.64 -3.03 -20.81
C ILE A 283 -31.01 -4.38 -21.43
N HIS A 284 -30.18 -4.87 -22.35
CA HIS A 284 -30.33 -6.19 -22.96
C HIS A 284 -29.93 -7.24 -21.91
N ARG A 285 -30.95 -7.92 -21.38
CA ARG A 285 -30.80 -8.87 -20.26
C ARG A 285 -30.44 -10.24 -20.82
N SER A 286 -29.41 -10.88 -20.27
CA SER A 286 -29.32 -12.34 -20.37
C SER A 286 -30.52 -12.90 -19.60
N LEU A 287 -31.43 -13.55 -20.33
CA LEU A 287 -32.64 -14.16 -19.79
C LEU A 287 -32.28 -15.09 -18.61
N PRO A 288 -33.05 -15.08 -17.50
CA PRO A 288 -33.03 -16.16 -16.54
C PRO A 288 -33.99 -17.24 -17.06
N TRP A 289 -33.45 -18.36 -17.52
CA TRP A 289 -34.04 -19.64 -17.16
C TRP A 289 -33.37 -20.09 -15.87
#